data_AF-A0A431M7A8-F1
#
_entry.id   AF-A0A431M7A8-F1
#
_cell.length_a   1.000
_cell.length_b   1.000
_cell.length_c   1.000
_cell.angle_alpha   90.00
_cell.angle_beta   90.00
_cell.angle_gamma   90.00
#
_symmetry.space_group_name_H-M   'P 1'
#
loop_
_entity.id
_entity.type
_entity.pdbx_description
1 polymer ?
#
loop_
_entity_poly.entity_id
_entity_poly.type
_entity_poly.pdbx_seq_one_letter_code
_entity_poly.pdbx_strand_id
1 'polypeptide(L)'
;MTARIIDGKALAHSLRTQYRERVAQLKTQGVAPGLAVILVGDNPASKVYVGNKVKACEECGVASFHHSLPAEAGEADVLALIARLNADPTVHGILVQLPLPPHIDVRRVLEAIAVDKDVDGFHLYNVGGLVVGNTIFPPCTPYGVQLLLETTGIDVAGKNAVIVGASNIVGKPMALMLLQKEATVTICHAKTRDLAQHTILADILIAAAGKPGLIVPQMVKQGAIVIDVGINRLPDNRIVGDVDFDGVKEKASWITPVPGGVGPMTVTMLIENTLKSAELRLGTGQGIGHQGWDSVTLP
;
A
#
# COMPACT_ATOMS: atom_id res chain seq x y z
N MET A 1 29.19 8.69 0.86
CA MET A 1 28.18 9.74 0.62
C MET A 1 26.94 9.29 1.36
N THR A 2 26.42 10.09 2.28
CA THR A 2 25.24 9.73 3.06
C THR A 2 23.97 9.87 2.21
N ALA A 3 23.08 8.88 2.30
CA ALA A 3 21.84 8.81 1.53
C ALA A 3 20.90 9.97 1.84
N ARG A 4 20.15 10.41 0.82
CA ARG A 4 19.04 11.33 0.99
C ARG A 4 17.84 10.59 1.56
N ILE A 5 17.07 11.26 2.43
CA ILE A 5 15.89 10.68 3.05
C ILE A 5 14.68 10.82 2.12
N ILE A 6 13.99 9.71 1.86
CA ILE A 6 12.67 9.72 1.23
C ILE A 6 11.63 9.86 2.33
N ASP A 7 11.20 11.11 2.56
CA ASP A 7 10.29 11.47 3.66
C ASP A 7 8.82 11.23 3.28
N GLY A 8 8.33 10.04 3.58
CA GLY A 8 6.94 9.69 3.33
C GLY A 8 5.93 10.36 4.26
N LYS A 9 6.36 10.88 5.42
CA LYS A 9 5.50 11.70 6.28
C LYS A 9 5.24 13.05 5.63
N ALA A 10 6.28 13.70 5.09
CA ALA A 10 6.15 14.96 4.38
C ALA A 10 5.27 14.81 3.13
N LEU A 11 5.51 13.77 2.31
CA LEU A 11 4.70 13.49 1.13
C LEU A 11 3.23 13.21 1.49
N ALA A 12 2.98 12.34 2.48
CA ALA A 12 1.64 12.04 2.96
C ALA A 12 0.89 13.30 3.41
N HIS A 13 1.55 14.20 4.13
CA HIS A 13 0.95 15.45 4.58
C HIS A 13 0.58 16.38 3.41
N SER A 14 1.48 16.51 2.42
CA SER A 14 1.23 17.30 1.22
C SER A 14 0.00 16.79 0.44
N LEU A 15 -0.06 15.48 0.18
CA LEU A 15 -1.18 14.84 -0.51
C LEU A 15 -2.50 15.02 0.24
N ARG A 16 -2.53 14.75 1.56
CA ARG A 16 -3.74 14.94 2.37
C ARG A 16 -4.24 16.37 2.39
N THR A 17 -3.35 17.35 2.27
CA THR A 17 -3.74 18.76 2.15
C THR A 17 -4.48 19.00 0.83
N GLN A 18 -3.97 18.46 -0.28
CA GLN A 18 -4.64 18.53 -1.59
C GLN A 18 -5.99 17.78 -1.58
N TYR A 19 -6.09 16.68 -0.84
CA TYR A 19 -7.32 15.88 -0.74
C TYR A 19 -8.47 16.65 -0.09
N ARG A 20 -8.22 17.61 0.79
CA ARG A 20 -9.28 18.45 1.35
C ARG A 20 -10.03 19.22 0.28
N GLU A 21 -9.31 19.73 -0.71
CA GLU A 21 -9.90 20.48 -1.83
C GLU A 21 -10.73 19.56 -2.71
N ARG A 22 -10.20 18.36 -3.05
CA ARG A 22 -10.95 17.33 -3.77
C ARG A 22 -12.23 16.92 -3.04
N VAL A 23 -12.15 16.69 -1.73
CA VAL A 23 -13.32 16.35 -0.90
C VAL A 23 -14.34 17.48 -0.87
N ALA A 24 -13.90 18.73 -0.75
CA ALA A 24 -14.79 19.88 -0.79
C ALA A 24 -15.53 19.96 -2.13
N GLN A 25 -14.82 19.74 -3.24
CA GLN A 25 -15.41 19.71 -4.58
C GLN A 25 -16.42 18.55 -4.76
N LEU A 26 -16.11 17.36 -4.27
CA LEU A 26 -17.06 16.24 -4.32
C LEU A 26 -18.35 16.54 -3.53
N LYS A 27 -18.22 17.20 -2.37
CA LYS A 27 -19.37 17.60 -1.55
C LYS A 27 -20.28 18.61 -2.27
N THR A 28 -19.73 19.55 -3.05
CA THR A 28 -20.57 20.47 -3.84
C THR A 28 -21.30 19.75 -4.99
N GLN A 29 -20.78 18.60 -5.43
CA GLN A 29 -21.41 17.70 -6.40
C GLN A 29 -22.38 16.70 -5.75
N GLY A 30 -22.65 16.83 -4.46
CA GLY A 30 -23.60 15.99 -3.73
C GLY A 30 -23.05 14.65 -3.24
N VAL A 31 -21.73 14.41 -3.34
CA VAL A 31 -21.09 13.18 -2.85
C VAL A 31 -20.14 13.50 -1.71
N ALA A 32 -20.40 12.90 -0.55
CA ALA A 32 -19.49 12.94 0.59
C ALA A 32 -18.71 11.61 0.64
N PRO A 33 -17.39 11.61 0.33
CA PRO A 33 -16.59 10.39 0.39
C PRO A 33 -16.61 9.78 1.80
N GLY A 34 -16.70 8.46 1.86
CA GLY A 34 -16.86 7.71 3.11
C GLY A 34 -16.07 6.42 3.10
N LEU A 35 -15.28 6.18 4.15
CA LEU A 35 -14.47 4.99 4.34
C LEU A 35 -14.99 4.21 5.56
N ALA A 36 -15.39 2.96 5.35
CA ALA A 36 -15.71 2.04 6.43
C ALA A 36 -14.50 1.17 6.78
N VAL A 37 -14.16 1.11 8.06
CA VAL A 37 -13.07 0.28 8.60
C VAL A 37 -13.66 -0.76 9.54
N ILE A 38 -13.39 -2.02 9.24
CA ILE A 38 -13.83 -3.19 10.01
C ILE A 38 -12.64 -3.73 10.78
N LEU A 39 -12.76 -3.80 12.10
CA LEU A 39 -11.81 -4.43 13.01
C LEU A 39 -12.47 -5.63 13.67
N VAL A 40 -11.84 -6.81 13.58
CA VAL A 40 -12.30 -8.02 14.26
C VAL A 40 -11.29 -8.41 15.34
N GLY A 41 -11.73 -8.42 16.59
CA GLY A 41 -10.89 -8.68 17.77
C GLY A 41 -10.14 -7.46 18.30
N ASP A 42 -9.20 -7.71 19.22
CA ASP A 42 -8.64 -6.68 20.11
C ASP A 42 -7.13 -6.43 19.96
N ASN A 43 -6.55 -6.79 18.81
CA ASN A 43 -5.12 -6.62 18.59
C ASN A 43 -4.68 -5.14 18.80
N PRO A 44 -3.80 -4.85 19.79
CA PRO A 44 -3.39 -3.49 20.10
C PRO A 44 -2.72 -2.77 18.92
N ALA A 45 -1.96 -3.49 18.10
CA ALA A 45 -1.33 -2.92 16.90
C ALA A 45 -2.40 -2.45 15.91
N SER A 46 -3.43 -3.27 15.69
CA SER A 46 -4.56 -2.92 14.80
C SER A 46 -5.31 -1.68 15.29
N LYS A 47 -5.53 -1.53 16.61
CA LYS A 47 -6.19 -0.33 17.17
C LYS A 47 -5.42 0.95 16.88
N VAL A 48 -4.10 0.94 17.01
CA VAL A 48 -3.25 2.10 16.68
C VAL A 48 -3.33 2.42 15.18
N TYR A 49 -3.24 1.40 14.32
CA TYR A 49 -3.36 1.58 12.87
C TYR A 49 -4.71 2.17 12.46
N VAL A 50 -5.79 1.66 13.04
CA VAL A 50 -7.14 2.17 12.77
C VAL A 50 -7.30 3.60 13.28
N GLY A 51 -6.81 3.92 14.48
CA GLY A 51 -6.80 5.29 14.98
C GLY A 51 -6.07 6.28 14.07
N ASN A 52 -4.96 5.86 13.45
CA ASN A 52 -4.25 6.68 12.46
C ASN A 52 -5.04 6.88 11.16
N LYS A 53 -5.80 5.86 10.72
CA LYS A 53 -6.66 5.95 9.53
C LYS A 53 -7.83 6.91 9.76
N VAL A 54 -8.47 6.84 10.94
CA VAL A 54 -9.54 7.77 11.33
C VAL A 54 -9.04 9.21 11.30
N LYS A 55 -7.91 9.49 11.97
CA LYS A 55 -7.30 10.83 11.95
C LYS A 55 -6.97 11.32 10.55
N ALA A 56 -6.43 10.46 9.69
CA ALA A 56 -6.12 10.83 8.31
C ALA A 56 -7.39 11.14 7.49
N CYS A 57 -8.49 10.41 7.72
CA CYS A 57 -9.78 10.71 7.07
C CYS A 57 -10.33 12.06 7.54
N GLU A 58 -10.32 12.32 8.85
CA GLU A 58 -10.73 13.60 9.44
C GLU A 58 -9.88 14.76 8.90
N GLU A 59 -8.56 14.57 8.81
CA GLU A 59 -7.63 15.54 8.21
C GLU A 59 -8.01 15.89 6.77
N CYS A 60 -8.56 14.95 5.99
CA CYS A 60 -8.97 15.18 4.60
C CYS A 60 -10.44 15.60 4.44
N GLY A 61 -11.25 15.51 5.52
CA GLY A 61 -12.69 15.74 5.48
C GLY A 61 -13.52 14.56 4.95
N VAL A 62 -12.93 13.37 4.86
CA VAL A 62 -13.57 12.11 4.47
C VAL A 62 -14.32 11.53 5.68
N ALA A 63 -15.56 11.08 5.48
CA ALA A 63 -16.32 10.42 6.54
C ALA A 63 -15.68 9.07 6.89
N SER A 64 -15.48 8.80 8.18
CA SER A 64 -14.90 7.54 8.65
C SER A 64 -15.92 6.78 9.47
N PHE A 65 -16.27 5.58 9.04
CA PHE A 65 -17.18 4.67 9.75
C PHE A 65 -16.38 3.54 10.37
N HIS A 66 -16.45 3.40 11.69
CA HIS A 66 -15.69 2.38 12.40
C HIS A 66 -16.60 1.28 12.91
N HIS A 67 -16.28 0.04 12.57
CA HIS A 67 -17.01 -1.15 13.01
C HIS A 67 -16.07 -2.10 13.73
N SER A 68 -16.32 -2.32 15.02
CA SER A 68 -15.64 -3.33 15.81
C SER A 68 -16.52 -4.55 16.00
N LEU A 69 -15.96 -5.71 15.71
CA LEU A 69 -16.53 -7.01 16.05
C LEU A 69 -15.63 -7.70 17.08
N PRO A 70 -16.20 -8.46 18.03
CA PRO A 70 -15.40 -9.20 19.02
C PRO A 70 -14.53 -10.27 18.33
N ALA A 71 -13.50 -10.76 19.02
CA ALA A 71 -12.59 -11.76 18.46
C ALA A 71 -13.33 -13.08 18.16
N GLU A 72 -14.40 -13.35 18.90
CA GLU A 72 -15.26 -14.54 18.81
C GLU A 72 -16.31 -14.44 17.69
N ALA A 73 -16.41 -13.30 17.01
CA ALA A 73 -17.36 -13.11 15.92
C ALA A 73 -17.17 -14.19 14.85
N GLY A 74 -18.28 -14.72 14.33
CA GLY A 74 -18.27 -15.70 13.27
C GLY A 74 -17.95 -15.04 11.93
N GLU A 75 -17.46 -15.84 10.98
CA GLU A 75 -17.27 -15.39 9.59
C GLU A 75 -18.58 -14.82 9.00
N ALA A 76 -19.72 -15.43 9.31
CA ALA A 76 -21.03 -14.96 8.86
C ALA A 76 -21.36 -13.53 9.33
N ASP A 77 -20.95 -13.15 10.54
CA ASP A 77 -21.19 -11.80 11.08
C ASP A 77 -20.37 -10.75 10.32
N VAL A 78 -19.12 -11.08 10.00
CA VAL A 78 -18.23 -10.23 9.20
C VAL A 78 -18.79 -10.06 7.79
N LEU A 79 -19.22 -11.14 7.15
CA LEU A 79 -19.81 -11.12 5.81
C LEU A 79 -21.12 -10.33 5.78
N ALA A 80 -21.97 -10.48 6.80
CA ALA A 80 -23.22 -9.71 6.91
C ALA A 80 -22.96 -8.20 7.09
N LEU A 81 -21.94 -7.82 7.85
CA LEU A 81 -21.51 -6.43 7.96
C LEU A 81 -21.01 -5.89 6.61
N ILE A 82 -20.16 -6.64 5.90
CA ILE A 82 -19.66 -6.25 4.58
C ILE A 82 -20.81 -6.08 3.59
N ALA A 83 -21.78 -6.99 3.58
CA ALA A 83 -22.97 -6.89 2.73
C ALA A 83 -23.76 -5.59 2.98
N ARG A 84 -23.95 -5.20 4.25
CA ARG A 84 -24.59 -3.92 4.59
C ARG A 84 -23.79 -2.72 4.09
N LEU A 85 -22.48 -2.74 4.26
CA LEU A 85 -21.59 -1.65 3.82
C LEU A 85 -21.49 -1.55 2.29
N ASN A 86 -21.55 -2.68 1.58
CA ASN A 86 -21.65 -2.71 0.12
C ASN A 86 -22.94 -2.01 -0.36
N ALA A 87 -24.06 -2.25 0.31
CA ALA A 87 -25.34 -1.63 -0.03
C ALA A 87 -25.45 -0.15 0.39
N ASP A 88 -24.65 0.31 1.34
CA ASP A 88 -24.72 1.67 1.87
C ASP A 88 -24.20 2.71 0.84
N PRO A 89 -25.03 3.65 0.38
CA PRO A 89 -24.61 4.66 -0.59
C PRO A 89 -23.63 5.70 -0.03
N THR A 90 -23.53 5.83 1.30
CA THR A 90 -22.59 6.75 1.96
C THR A 90 -21.18 6.17 2.09
N VAL A 91 -21.03 4.86 1.92
CA VAL A 91 -19.74 4.16 1.96
C VAL A 91 -19.20 3.98 0.55
N HIS A 92 -17.99 4.48 0.34
CA HIS A 92 -17.25 4.44 -0.94
C HIS A 92 -16.02 3.53 -0.84
N GLY A 93 -15.42 3.40 0.33
CA GLY A 93 -14.35 2.45 0.59
C GLY A 93 -14.69 1.52 1.73
N ILE A 94 -14.30 0.25 1.63
CA ILE A 94 -14.35 -0.71 2.72
C ILE A 94 -12.94 -1.26 2.93
N LEU A 95 -12.51 -1.26 4.19
CA LEU A 95 -11.26 -1.84 4.62
C LEU A 95 -11.53 -2.84 5.74
N VAL A 96 -11.05 -4.07 5.57
CA VAL A 96 -10.98 -5.05 6.64
C VAL A 96 -9.56 -5.07 7.20
N GLN A 97 -9.40 -4.70 8.47
CA GLN A 97 -8.08 -4.65 9.11
C GLN A 97 -7.56 -6.06 9.40
N LEU A 98 -6.43 -6.40 8.79
CA LEU A 98 -5.70 -7.65 9.03
C LEU A 98 -4.70 -7.54 10.20
N PRO A 99 -4.31 -8.66 10.83
CA PRO A 99 -4.83 -10.02 10.62
C PRO A 99 -6.21 -10.22 11.25
N LEU A 100 -7.02 -11.10 10.63
CA LEU A 100 -8.26 -11.58 11.22
C LEU A 100 -8.00 -12.74 12.20
N PRO A 101 -8.95 -13.04 13.10
CA PRO A 101 -8.91 -14.27 13.89
C PRO A 101 -8.75 -15.52 13.01
N PRO A 102 -8.03 -16.56 13.49
CA PRO A 102 -7.62 -17.69 12.67
C PRO A 102 -8.78 -18.56 12.15
N HIS A 103 -9.97 -18.46 12.77
CA HIS A 103 -11.16 -19.18 12.33
C HIS A 103 -11.93 -18.50 11.19
N ILE A 104 -11.49 -17.33 10.73
CA ILE A 104 -12.13 -16.58 9.64
C ILE A 104 -11.27 -16.69 8.38
N ASP A 105 -11.85 -17.14 7.26
CA ASP A 105 -11.13 -17.17 5.98
C ASP A 105 -10.99 -15.74 5.44
N VAL A 106 -9.77 -15.20 5.54
CA VAL A 106 -9.40 -13.88 5.02
C VAL A 106 -9.80 -13.71 3.55
N ARG A 107 -9.67 -14.75 2.71
CA ARG A 107 -10.00 -14.64 1.29
C ARG A 107 -11.49 -14.42 1.08
N ARG A 108 -12.33 -15.20 1.76
CA ARG A 108 -13.80 -15.05 1.69
C ARG A 108 -14.24 -13.65 2.11
N VAL A 109 -13.59 -13.11 3.13
CA VAL A 109 -13.87 -11.76 3.63
C VAL A 109 -13.45 -10.68 2.63
N LEU A 110 -12.25 -10.77 2.03
CA LEU A 110 -11.79 -9.79 1.04
C LEU A 110 -12.58 -9.87 -0.27
N GLU A 111 -12.95 -11.07 -0.72
CA GLU A 111 -13.79 -11.28 -1.93
C GLU A 111 -15.23 -10.81 -1.74
N ALA A 112 -15.71 -10.68 -0.51
CA ALA A 112 -17.06 -10.16 -0.24
C ALA A 112 -17.16 -8.64 -0.39
N ILE A 113 -16.04 -7.91 -0.41
CA ILE A 113 -16.03 -6.46 -0.62
C ILE A 113 -16.35 -6.19 -2.09
N ALA A 114 -17.31 -5.30 -2.34
CA ALA A 114 -17.67 -4.92 -3.70
C ALA A 114 -16.45 -4.33 -4.44
N VAL A 115 -16.27 -4.67 -5.71
CA VAL A 115 -15.10 -4.28 -6.52
C VAL A 115 -14.88 -2.76 -6.53
N ASP A 116 -15.97 -2.00 -6.60
CA ASP A 116 -16.00 -0.53 -6.61
C ASP A 116 -15.73 0.09 -5.23
N LYS A 117 -15.73 -0.71 -4.16
CA LYS A 117 -15.40 -0.30 -2.79
C LYS A 117 -14.14 -0.93 -2.21
N ASP A 118 -13.45 -1.78 -2.98
CA ASP A 118 -12.16 -2.39 -2.61
C ASP A 118 -11.02 -1.38 -2.76
N VAL A 119 -11.02 -0.38 -1.89
CA VAL A 119 -10.05 0.71 -1.91
C VAL A 119 -8.66 0.29 -1.41
N ASP A 120 -8.52 -0.91 -0.85
CA ASP A 120 -7.23 -1.50 -0.49
C ASP A 120 -6.61 -2.33 -1.63
N GLY A 121 -7.39 -2.62 -2.69
CA GLY A 121 -6.92 -3.19 -3.95
C GLY A 121 -6.67 -4.70 -3.95
N PHE A 122 -7.26 -5.44 -3.01
CA PHE A 122 -6.99 -6.88 -2.83
C PHE A 122 -8.07 -7.82 -3.35
N HIS A 123 -9.20 -7.28 -3.82
CA HIS A 123 -10.17 -8.05 -4.58
C HIS A 123 -9.51 -8.59 -5.86
N LEU A 124 -9.81 -9.85 -6.22
CA LEU A 124 -9.17 -10.53 -7.35
C LEU A 124 -9.35 -9.78 -8.69
N TYR A 125 -10.43 -9.01 -8.82
CA TYR A 125 -10.64 -8.08 -9.93
C TYR A 125 -9.50 -7.03 -10.04
N ASN A 126 -9.16 -6.35 -8.94
CA ASN A 126 -8.09 -5.34 -8.94
C ASN A 126 -6.71 -5.99 -9.10
N VAL A 127 -6.50 -7.19 -8.55
CA VAL A 127 -5.28 -7.96 -8.75
C VAL A 127 -5.14 -8.42 -10.20
N GLY A 128 -6.20 -8.93 -10.82
CA GLY A 128 -6.23 -9.28 -12.24
C GLY A 128 -6.00 -8.06 -13.12
N GLY A 129 -6.63 -6.93 -12.78
CA GLY A 129 -6.40 -5.66 -13.44
C GLY A 129 -4.95 -5.19 -13.32
N LEU A 130 -4.27 -5.49 -12.20
CA LEU A 130 -2.86 -5.17 -12.04
C LEU A 130 -1.99 -6.04 -12.95
N VAL A 131 -2.36 -7.29 -13.23
CA VAL A 131 -1.61 -8.13 -14.18
C VAL A 131 -1.69 -7.57 -15.61
N VAL A 132 -2.85 -7.07 -16.01
CA VAL A 132 -3.08 -6.56 -17.39
C VAL A 132 -2.87 -5.05 -17.55
N GLY A 133 -2.49 -4.33 -16.48
CA GLY A 133 -2.17 -2.91 -16.57
C GLY A 133 -3.35 -1.93 -16.39
N ASN A 134 -4.52 -2.38 -15.93
CA ASN A 134 -5.74 -1.57 -15.85
C ASN A 134 -6.46 -1.63 -14.48
N THR A 135 -5.72 -1.89 -13.40
CA THR A 135 -6.30 -1.94 -12.04
C THR A 135 -7.03 -0.64 -11.70
N ILE A 136 -8.22 -0.76 -11.10
CA ILE A 136 -9.01 0.40 -10.69
C ILE A 136 -8.42 0.97 -9.40
N PHE A 137 -8.18 0.12 -8.42
CA PHE A 137 -7.59 0.49 -7.14
C PHE A 137 -6.24 -0.24 -6.96
N PRO A 138 -5.12 0.44 -7.23
CA PRO A 138 -3.80 -0.10 -6.94
C PRO A 138 -3.66 -0.41 -5.43
N PRO A 139 -3.00 -1.52 -5.05
CA PRO A 139 -2.75 -1.83 -3.64
C PRO A 139 -2.02 -0.70 -2.92
N CYS A 140 -2.55 -0.27 -1.77
CA CYS A 140 -2.17 0.99 -1.12
C CYS A 140 -0.67 1.11 -0.80
N THR A 141 -0.06 0.05 -0.27
CA THR A 141 1.36 0.06 0.10
C THR A 141 2.26 0.15 -1.13
N PRO A 142 2.15 -0.75 -2.14
CA PRO A 142 2.86 -0.61 -3.41
C PRO A 142 2.64 0.75 -4.10
N TYR A 143 1.42 1.28 -4.08
CA TYR A 143 1.13 2.59 -4.67
C TYR A 143 1.87 3.71 -3.94
N GLY A 144 1.87 3.66 -2.61
CA GLY A 144 2.62 4.59 -1.78
C GLY A 144 4.12 4.54 -2.07
N VAL A 145 4.67 3.34 -2.24
CA VAL A 145 6.08 3.15 -2.63
C VAL A 145 6.37 3.76 -4.00
N GLN A 146 5.49 3.58 -4.98
CA GLN A 146 5.67 4.19 -6.30
C GLN A 146 5.76 5.71 -6.21
N LEU A 147 4.84 6.37 -5.49
CA LEU A 147 4.89 7.82 -5.30
C LEU A 147 6.15 8.27 -4.55
N LEU A 148 6.63 7.49 -3.58
CA LEU A 148 7.89 7.76 -2.90
C LEU A 148 9.08 7.69 -3.86
N LEU A 149 9.12 6.71 -4.75
CA LEU A 149 10.15 6.60 -5.78
C LEU A 149 10.13 7.82 -6.71
N GLU A 150 8.95 8.29 -7.10
CA GLU A 150 8.78 9.48 -7.96
C GLU A 150 9.41 10.74 -7.33
N THR A 151 9.39 10.88 -5.99
CA THR A 151 10.04 12.02 -5.29
C THR A 151 11.55 12.07 -5.45
N THR A 152 12.19 10.95 -5.83
CA THR A 152 13.65 10.91 -6.04
C THR A 152 14.06 11.60 -7.34
N GLY A 153 13.12 11.79 -8.27
CA GLY A 153 13.37 12.27 -9.64
C GLY A 153 14.13 11.27 -10.51
N ILE A 154 14.34 10.04 -10.03
CA ILE A 154 15.04 8.98 -10.77
C ILE A 154 14.01 8.11 -11.48
N ASP A 155 14.18 7.96 -12.79
CA ASP A 155 13.32 7.07 -13.59
C ASP A 155 13.54 5.59 -13.20
N VAL A 156 12.42 4.89 -13.09
CA VAL A 156 12.35 3.46 -12.77
C VAL A 156 12.57 2.61 -14.03
N ALA A 157 12.26 3.16 -15.21
CA ALA A 157 12.41 2.44 -16.47
C ALA A 157 13.86 1.97 -16.68
N GLY A 158 14.01 0.69 -17.05
CA GLY A 158 15.31 0.06 -17.28
C GLY A 158 16.14 -0.21 -16.02
N LYS A 159 15.66 0.11 -14.82
CA LYS A 159 16.38 -0.20 -13.56
C LYS A 159 16.17 -1.64 -13.13
N ASN A 160 17.18 -2.21 -12.48
CA ASN A 160 17.04 -3.49 -11.77
C ASN A 160 16.37 -3.26 -10.42
N ALA A 161 15.10 -3.61 -10.33
CA ALA A 161 14.33 -3.55 -9.09
C ALA A 161 14.27 -4.93 -8.42
N VAL A 162 14.75 -5.02 -7.18
CA VAL A 162 14.74 -6.25 -6.39
C VAL A 162 13.78 -6.06 -5.22
N ILE A 163 12.77 -6.92 -5.14
CA ILE A 163 11.80 -6.95 -4.04
C ILE A 163 12.14 -8.14 -3.15
N VAL A 164 12.39 -7.88 -1.87
CA VAL A 164 12.64 -8.91 -0.85
C VAL A 164 11.36 -9.11 -0.04
N GLY A 165 10.57 -10.09 -0.46
CA GLY A 165 9.24 -10.37 0.07
C GLY A 165 8.28 -10.66 -1.08
N ALA A 166 7.56 -11.78 -1.00
CA ALA A 166 6.63 -12.23 -2.04
C ALA A 166 5.19 -12.35 -1.51
N SER A 167 4.82 -11.50 -0.56
CA SER A 167 3.47 -11.47 0.01
C SER A 167 2.44 -11.04 -1.05
N ASN A 168 1.19 -11.49 -0.89
CA ASN A 168 0.10 -11.10 -1.78
C ASN A 168 -0.28 -9.62 -1.63
N ILE A 169 0.05 -9.00 -0.49
CA ILE A 169 -0.37 -7.63 -0.18
C ILE A 169 0.67 -6.55 -0.52
N VAL A 170 1.95 -6.93 -0.65
CA VAL A 170 3.03 -5.99 -0.95
C VAL A 170 3.92 -6.53 -2.06
N GLY A 171 4.57 -7.67 -1.84
CA GLY A 171 5.66 -8.14 -2.70
C GLY A 171 5.27 -8.36 -4.16
N LYS A 172 4.24 -9.19 -4.38
CA LYS A 172 3.73 -9.49 -5.73
C LYS A 172 3.15 -8.27 -6.43
N PRO A 173 2.25 -7.47 -5.81
CA PRO A 173 1.73 -6.29 -6.50
C PRO A 173 2.80 -5.24 -6.77
N MET A 174 3.78 -5.03 -5.87
CA MET A 174 4.90 -4.12 -6.12
C MET A 174 5.71 -4.55 -7.35
N ALA A 175 5.97 -5.84 -7.49
CA ALA A 175 6.69 -6.37 -8.65
C ALA A 175 5.94 -6.08 -9.97
N LEU A 176 4.62 -6.27 -10.00
CA LEU A 176 3.80 -5.98 -11.18
C LEU A 176 3.77 -4.48 -11.49
N MET A 177 3.61 -3.63 -10.48
CA MET A 177 3.61 -2.17 -10.66
C MET A 177 4.94 -1.64 -11.20
N LEU A 178 6.07 -2.17 -10.72
CA LEU A 178 7.38 -1.81 -11.25
C LEU A 178 7.61 -2.33 -12.66
N LEU A 179 7.11 -3.53 -12.97
CA LEU A 179 7.15 -4.08 -14.32
C LEU A 179 6.38 -3.22 -15.31
N GLN A 180 5.21 -2.70 -14.92
CA GLN A 180 4.44 -1.73 -15.73
C GLN A 180 5.18 -0.41 -15.95
N LYS A 181 6.13 -0.07 -15.08
CA LYS A 181 7.05 1.08 -15.22
C LYS A 181 8.35 0.70 -15.92
N GLU A 182 8.35 -0.42 -16.64
CA GLU A 182 9.48 -0.91 -17.46
C GLU A 182 10.76 -1.21 -16.64
N ALA A 183 10.63 -1.50 -15.34
CA ALA A 183 11.74 -2.02 -14.54
C ALA A 183 12.02 -3.49 -14.89
N THR A 184 13.29 -3.89 -14.80
CA THR A 184 13.64 -5.31 -14.72
C THR A 184 13.45 -5.77 -13.28
N VAL A 185 12.53 -6.71 -13.04
CA VAL A 185 12.08 -7.06 -11.69
C VAL A 185 12.58 -8.44 -11.24
N THR A 186 13.18 -8.52 -10.06
CA THR A 186 13.50 -9.77 -9.36
C THR A 186 12.73 -9.86 -8.05
N ILE A 187 12.03 -10.97 -7.82
CA ILE A 187 11.30 -11.23 -6.58
C ILE A 187 12.06 -12.26 -5.74
N CYS A 188 12.50 -11.84 -4.57
CA CYS A 188 13.14 -12.69 -3.57
C CYS A 188 12.14 -13.05 -2.45
N HIS A 189 12.37 -14.20 -1.81
CA HIS A 189 11.53 -14.73 -0.74
C HIS A 189 12.33 -15.62 0.20
N ALA A 190 11.69 -16.17 1.24
CA ALA A 190 12.34 -16.99 2.27
C ALA A 190 13.12 -18.22 1.73
N LYS A 191 12.79 -18.72 0.53
CA LYS A 191 13.48 -19.84 -0.13
C LYS A 191 14.53 -19.40 -1.16
N THR A 192 14.78 -18.10 -1.31
CA THR A 192 15.80 -17.60 -2.24
C THR A 192 17.17 -18.02 -1.72
N ARG A 193 17.91 -18.78 -2.54
CA ARG A 193 19.29 -19.13 -2.24
C ARG A 193 20.15 -17.90 -2.42
N ASP A 194 20.98 -17.59 -1.42
CA ASP A 194 21.88 -16.43 -1.41
C ASP A 194 21.18 -15.12 -1.82
N LEU A 195 20.42 -14.56 -0.87
CA LEU A 195 19.71 -13.31 -1.09
C LEU A 195 20.62 -12.17 -1.59
N ALA A 196 21.87 -12.14 -1.13
CA ALA A 196 22.83 -11.08 -1.45
C ALA A 196 23.20 -11.06 -2.95
N GLN A 197 23.21 -12.23 -3.60
CA GLN A 197 23.46 -12.35 -5.04
C GLN A 197 22.49 -11.51 -5.87
N HIS A 198 21.24 -11.37 -5.42
CA HIS A 198 20.23 -10.58 -6.09
C HIS A 198 20.27 -9.11 -5.66
N THR A 199 20.29 -8.86 -4.35
CA THR A 199 20.16 -7.49 -3.82
C THR A 199 21.35 -6.60 -4.15
N ILE A 200 22.55 -7.17 -4.36
CA ILE A 200 23.74 -6.40 -4.74
C ILE A 200 23.67 -5.83 -6.17
N LEU A 201 22.78 -6.36 -7.01
CA LEU A 201 22.54 -5.88 -8.37
C LEU A 201 21.44 -4.82 -8.42
N ALA A 202 20.70 -4.63 -7.33
CA ALA A 202 19.54 -3.76 -7.28
C ALA A 202 19.91 -2.27 -7.43
N ASP A 203 19.37 -1.61 -8.44
CA ASP A 203 19.31 -0.15 -8.49
C ASP A 203 18.22 0.37 -7.54
N ILE A 204 17.13 -0.38 -7.41
CA ILE A 204 16.02 -0.14 -6.50
C ILE A 204 15.82 -1.40 -5.65
N LEU A 205 16.00 -1.29 -4.33
CA LEU A 205 15.82 -2.39 -3.39
C LEU A 205 14.61 -2.11 -2.50
N ILE A 206 13.60 -2.97 -2.57
CA ILE A 206 12.39 -2.88 -1.74
C ILE A 206 12.37 -4.02 -0.74
N ALA A 207 12.52 -3.72 0.55
CA ALA A 207 12.48 -4.70 1.63
C ALA A 207 11.07 -4.79 2.23
N ALA A 208 10.44 -5.95 2.13
CA ALA A 208 9.06 -6.22 2.59
C ALA A 208 8.94 -7.66 3.15
N ALA A 209 9.94 -8.07 3.93
CA ALA A 209 10.08 -9.41 4.48
C ALA A 209 9.49 -9.53 5.90
N GLY A 210 9.32 -8.42 6.62
CA GLY A 210 8.87 -8.44 8.03
C GLY A 210 9.90 -9.08 8.95
N LYS A 211 11.19 -8.80 8.72
CA LYS A 211 12.30 -9.32 9.52
C LYS A 211 13.30 -8.19 9.83
N PRO A 212 13.40 -7.75 11.10
CA PRO A 212 14.30 -6.67 11.50
C PRO A 212 15.74 -6.88 11.03
N GLY A 213 16.32 -5.87 10.37
CA GLY A 213 17.74 -5.85 9.99
C GLY A 213 18.16 -6.98 9.05
N LEU A 214 17.23 -7.55 8.27
CA LEU A 214 17.54 -8.56 7.26
C LEU A 214 18.48 -8.03 6.18
N ILE A 215 18.26 -6.80 5.72
CA ILE A 215 19.08 -6.17 4.69
C ILE A 215 20.20 -5.38 5.34
N VAL A 216 21.42 -5.86 5.15
CA VAL A 216 22.64 -5.29 5.72
C VAL A 216 23.50 -4.60 4.65
N PRO A 217 24.46 -3.74 5.00
CA PRO A 217 25.14 -2.87 4.04
C PRO A 217 25.84 -3.63 2.91
N GLN A 218 26.46 -4.77 3.19
CA GLN A 218 27.14 -5.61 2.20
C GLN A 218 26.20 -6.16 1.10
N MET A 219 24.88 -6.15 1.33
CA MET A 219 23.87 -6.63 0.39
C MET A 219 23.37 -5.54 -0.56
N VAL A 220 23.75 -4.28 -0.36
CA VAL A 220 23.20 -3.12 -1.09
C VAL A 220 24.22 -2.59 -2.10
N LYS A 221 23.77 -2.35 -3.34
CA LYS A 221 24.58 -1.70 -4.37
C LYS A 221 24.92 -0.25 -3.97
N GLN A 222 26.13 0.20 -4.25
CA GLN A 222 26.48 1.60 -4.05
C GLN A 222 25.59 2.49 -4.94
N GLY A 223 24.96 3.50 -4.34
CA GLY A 223 24.06 4.42 -5.03
C GLY A 223 22.63 3.89 -5.26
N ALA A 224 22.26 2.73 -4.70
CA ALA A 224 20.89 2.21 -4.80
C ALA A 224 19.87 3.11 -4.11
N ILE A 225 18.62 3.07 -4.58
CA ILE A 225 17.45 3.55 -3.85
C ILE A 225 16.96 2.40 -2.96
N VAL A 226 16.81 2.65 -1.66
CA VAL A 226 16.35 1.64 -0.70
C VAL A 226 15.02 2.05 -0.09
N ILE A 227 14.00 1.22 -0.33
CA ILE A 227 12.67 1.36 0.27
C ILE A 227 12.48 0.26 1.30
N ASP A 228 12.28 0.65 2.55
CA ASP A 228 11.99 -0.23 3.67
C ASP A 228 10.49 -0.16 3.99
N VAL A 229 9.79 -1.21 3.58
CA VAL A 229 8.35 -1.40 3.83
C VAL A 229 8.13 -2.10 5.18
N GLY A 230 9.17 -2.72 5.75
CA GLY A 230 9.11 -3.44 7.01
C GLY A 230 8.63 -2.54 8.15
N ILE A 231 7.69 -3.04 8.94
CA ILE A 231 7.31 -2.41 10.20
C ILE A 231 7.30 -3.49 11.27
N ASN A 232 8.38 -3.52 12.05
CA ASN A 232 8.61 -4.50 13.08
C ASN A 232 8.61 -3.81 14.45
N ARG A 233 7.81 -4.32 15.38
CA ARG A 233 7.78 -3.84 16.77
C ARG A 233 8.71 -4.71 17.61
N LEU A 234 9.74 -4.09 18.18
CA LEU A 234 10.67 -4.76 19.10
C LEU A 234 10.05 -4.90 20.51
N PRO A 235 10.62 -5.76 21.38
CA PRO A 235 10.15 -5.93 22.76
C PRO A 235 10.16 -4.64 23.60
N ASP A 236 11.03 -3.68 23.25
CA ASP A 236 11.13 -2.36 23.87
C ASP A 236 10.17 -1.32 23.25
N ASN A 237 9.20 -1.76 22.45
CA ASN A 237 8.22 -0.95 21.71
C ASN A 237 8.78 -0.04 20.60
N ARG A 238 10.10 -0.07 20.33
CA ARG A 238 10.63 0.63 19.15
C ARG A 238 10.10 -0.02 17.87
N ILE A 239 9.90 0.82 16.86
CA ILE A 239 9.50 0.40 15.52
C ILE A 239 10.73 0.50 14.63
N VAL A 240 11.10 -0.62 14.01
CA VAL A 240 12.24 -0.71 13.10
C VAL A 240 11.81 -1.38 11.80
N GLY A 241 12.55 -1.12 10.73
CA GLY A 241 12.30 -1.72 9.43
C GLY A 241 13.02 -3.04 9.22
N ASP A 242 13.01 -3.54 7.99
CA ASP A 242 13.73 -4.73 7.57
C ASP A 242 15.19 -4.45 7.20
N VAL A 243 15.57 -3.17 7.12
CA VAL A 243 16.89 -2.70 6.70
C VAL A 243 17.70 -2.21 7.92
N ASP A 244 18.99 -2.56 7.96
CA ASP A 244 19.98 -1.89 8.81
C ASP A 244 20.20 -0.46 8.31
N PHE A 245 19.34 0.45 8.77
CA PHE A 245 19.28 1.83 8.30
C PHE A 245 20.62 2.56 8.42
N ASP A 246 21.30 2.42 9.57
CA ASP A 246 22.52 3.16 9.87
C ASP A 246 23.69 2.72 9.00
N GLY A 247 23.81 1.44 8.70
CA GLY A 247 24.84 0.96 7.79
C GLY A 247 24.48 1.22 6.32
N VAL A 248 23.22 1.04 5.94
CA VAL A 248 22.78 1.13 4.53
C VAL A 248 22.73 2.56 4.03
N LYS A 249 22.43 3.54 4.90
CA LYS A 249 22.44 4.97 4.53
C LYS A 249 23.81 5.46 4.05
N GLU A 250 24.91 4.79 4.39
CA GLU A 250 26.25 5.18 3.90
C GLU A 250 26.55 4.69 2.48
N LYS A 251 25.71 3.77 1.96
CA LYS A 251 25.84 3.18 0.61
C LYS A 251 24.77 3.65 -0.36
N ALA A 252 23.53 3.78 0.10
CA ALA A 252 22.40 4.15 -0.72
C ALA A 252 22.50 5.61 -1.22
N SER A 253 21.90 5.91 -2.37
CA SER A 253 21.67 7.30 -2.80
C SER A 253 20.43 7.89 -2.11
N TRP A 254 19.42 7.04 -1.89
CA TRP A 254 18.17 7.38 -1.23
C TRP A 254 17.74 6.25 -0.29
N ILE A 255 17.14 6.59 0.84
CA ILE A 255 16.61 5.62 1.80
C ILE A 255 15.34 6.13 2.48
N THR A 256 14.33 5.27 2.62
CA THR A 256 13.16 5.58 3.47
C THR A 256 13.47 5.31 4.94
N PRO A 257 13.08 6.19 5.88
CA PRO A 257 13.20 5.92 7.30
C PRO A 257 12.09 5.00 7.80
N VAL A 258 12.34 4.25 8.87
CA VAL A 258 11.30 3.54 9.61
C VAL A 258 11.40 3.92 11.09
N PRO A 259 10.34 4.53 11.67
CA PRO A 259 9.09 4.97 11.06
C PRO A 259 9.25 6.24 10.18
N GLY A 260 8.23 6.58 9.40
CA GLY A 260 8.15 7.85 8.66
C GLY A 260 8.33 7.75 7.15
N GLY A 261 8.71 6.57 6.63
CA GLY A 261 8.78 6.28 5.20
C GLY A 261 7.44 5.77 4.64
N VAL A 262 7.35 4.46 4.42
CA VAL A 262 6.22 3.84 3.68
C VAL A 262 4.90 3.86 4.45
N GLY A 263 4.93 3.67 5.78
CA GLY A 263 3.73 3.55 6.62
C GLY A 263 2.70 4.69 6.45
N PRO A 264 3.09 5.98 6.57
CA PRO A 264 2.20 7.11 6.33
C PRO A 264 1.55 7.13 4.94
N MET A 265 2.28 6.68 3.91
CA MET A 265 1.79 6.64 2.53
C MET A 265 0.71 5.58 2.32
N THR A 266 0.82 4.41 2.96
CA THR A 266 -0.23 3.37 2.89
C THR A 266 -1.59 3.92 3.30
N VAL A 267 -1.65 4.71 4.38
CA VAL A 267 -2.91 5.33 4.85
C VAL A 267 -3.39 6.40 3.88
N THR A 268 -2.49 7.20 3.34
CA THR A 268 -2.83 8.25 2.36
C THR A 268 -3.37 7.66 1.06
N MET A 269 -2.82 6.54 0.57
CA MET A 269 -3.29 5.87 -0.64
C MET A 269 -4.65 5.19 -0.47
N LEU A 270 -4.96 4.71 0.74
CA LEU A 270 -6.31 4.25 1.06
C LEU A 270 -7.35 5.37 0.90
N ILE A 271 -6.98 6.59 1.31
CA ILE A 271 -7.83 7.77 1.13
C ILE A 271 -7.92 8.14 -0.35
N GLU A 272 -6.81 8.17 -1.09
CA GLU A 272 -6.78 8.40 -2.54
C GLU A 272 -7.75 7.46 -3.27
N ASN A 273 -7.65 6.15 -3.01
CA ASN A 273 -8.53 5.16 -3.61
C ASN A 273 -10.00 5.36 -3.18
N THR A 274 -10.26 5.81 -1.95
CA THR A 274 -11.62 6.17 -1.49
C THR A 274 -12.18 7.36 -2.25
N LEU A 275 -11.37 8.40 -2.52
CA LEU A 275 -11.79 9.53 -3.33
C LEU A 275 -12.05 9.10 -4.77
N LYS A 276 -11.17 8.27 -5.34
CA LYS A 276 -11.34 7.70 -6.69
C LYS A 276 -12.64 6.89 -6.79
N SER A 277 -12.97 6.08 -5.78
CA SER A 277 -14.25 5.35 -5.74
C SER A 277 -15.45 6.30 -5.74
N ALA A 278 -15.40 7.37 -4.92
CA ALA A 278 -16.44 8.39 -4.89
C ALA A 278 -16.60 9.13 -6.23
N GLU A 279 -15.50 9.44 -6.91
CA GLU A 279 -15.48 10.07 -8.24
C GLU A 279 -16.06 9.14 -9.33
N LEU A 280 -15.72 7.85 -9.30
CA LEU A 280 -16.27 6.87 -10.23
C LEU A 280 -17.80 6.76 -10.11
N ARG A 281 -18.33 6.88 -8.88
CA ARG A 281 -19.79 6.87 -8.63
C ARG A 281 -20.51 8.08 -9.22
N LEU A 282 -19.83 9.23 -9.35
CA LEU A 282 -20.36 10.41 -10.03
C LEU A 282 -20.29 10.33 -11.56
N GLY A 283 -19.63 9.31 -12.12
CA GLY A 283 -19.31 9.26 -13.54
C GLY A 283 -18.26 10.30 -13.98
N THR A 284 -17.58 10.94 -13.02
CA THR A 284 -16.54 11.95 -13.27
C THR A 284 -15.12 11.37 -13.30
N GLY A 285 -14.94 10.11 -12.87
CA GLY A 285 -13.71 9.37 -13.12
C GLY A 285 -13.53 9.12 -14.62
N GLN A 286 -12.30 9.31 -15.13
CA GLN A 286 -11.96 8.81 -16.47
C GLN A 286 -12.42 7.36 -16.55
N GLY A 287 -13.35 7.11 -17.48
CA GLY A 287 -13.98 5.81 -17.64
C GLY A 287 -12.94 4.70 -17.78
N ILE A 288 -13.40 3.48 -17.54
CA ILE A 288 -12.72 2.19 -17.74
C ILE A 288 -12.19 2.09 -19.18
N GLY A 289 -11.14 2.83 -19.47
CA GLY A 289 -10.51 2.88 -20.78
C GLY A 289 -9.63 1.66 -20.89
N HIS A 290 -10.05 0.71 -21.73
CA HIS A 290 -9.13 -0.25 -22.33
C HIS A 290 -8.10 0.56 -23.14
N GLN A 291 -7.00 0.96 -22.50
CA GLN A 291 -5.79 1.28 -23.23
C GLN A 291 -5.30 -0.02 -23.87
N GLY A 292 -5.05 0.05 -25.18
CA GLY A 292 -4.94 -1.07 -26.10
C GLY A 292 -4.00 -2.18 -25.64
N TRP A 293 -4.36 -3.41 -25.99
CA TRP A 293 -3.62 -4.64 -25.70
C TRP A 293 -2.26 -4.73 -26.41
N ASP A 294 -1.97 -3.84 -27.35
CA ASP A 294 -0.81 -3.96 -28.24
C ASP A 294 0.03 -2.68 -28.25
N SER A 295 1.07 -2.65 -27.41
CA SER A 295 2.33 -1.99 -27.77
C SER A 295 3.47 -2.40 -26.83
N VAL A 296 4.09 -3.55 -27.10
CA VAL A 296 5.52 -3.73 -26.78
C VAL A 296 6.20 -4.30 -28.01
N THR A 297 6.58 -3.42 -28.93
CA THR A 297 7.69 -3.69 -29.86
C THR A 297 8.98 -3.48 -29.08
N LEU A 298 9.61 -4.58 -28.67
CA LEU A 298 11.00 -4.56 -28.23
C LEU A 298 11.89 -4.18 -29.44
N PRO A 299 12.91 -3.31 -29.26
CA PRO A 299 13.94 -3.07 -30.27
C PRO A 299 14.85 -4.29 -30.50
#